data_AF-A0A371M0F6-F1
#
_entry.id   AF-A0A371M0F6-F1
#
_cell.length_a   1.000
_cell.length_b   1.000
_cell.length_c   1.000
_cell.angle_alpha   90.00
_cell.angle_beta   90.00
_cell.angle_gamma   90.00
#
_symmetry.space_group_name_H-M   'P 1'
#
loop_
_entity.id
_entity.type
_entity.pdbx_description
1 polymer ?
#
loop_
_entity_poly.entity_id
_entity_poly.type
_entity_poly.pdbx_seq_one_letter_code
_entity_poly.pdbx_strand_id
1 'polypeptide(L)'
;MTDPADLTVTIVDGYVDEPAHFGVPPYISTYPRFTAGAVVDAGVPESNVVYHTIDELREDRQKWRDVADADLMIYIGGMTVPGKYVGGTPAEPDEVRELAWVAEGTALMGGPIRFGVGDENAGGQDMERKNLDYDFVAKGDIEAAAYDLVDSGLEGFGNRMRDNEELDRWAATGAFVVEQHPNHPDHLICEMETSRGCAYRCSFCTEPLYGNPAFRTADSVVKEVENLYNRGARHFRLGRQADILAFGGDGEAPNPDALRRLYGGIREVAPDLGTLHLDNVNPITIVGWPEKSREALRIIAEHNTAGDTAAFGLESADPVVQEENNLNVSADECFEAVKIVNEVAGWRPGDDPADAPTHGPDAANRLPKLLPGINLLHGLKGEREETFEHNKRFLQRVYDEGLMVRRINIRQVMAFDGTDMSDTGADIARDHKQLFKTYKKEVREEIDRPMLRRVAPAGTVLPNVHLEYHQDGRTFGRQLGTYPLLVGIPGERELGKTIDVAVVDHGYRSVTGVPYPLDFNEASMDELTAIPGIGRSTAGDIVVNRPYADAADVGVDADVTKYVQ
;
A
#
# COMPACT_ATOMS: atom_id res chain seq x y z
N MET A 1 -42.22 -1.32 4.41
CA MET A 1 -41.14 -1.24 3.41
C MET A 1 -40.99 0.21 3.03
N THR A 2 -39.89 0.81 3.46
CA THR A 2 -39.42 2.10 2.96
C THR A 2 -38.99 1.91 1.51
N ASP A 3 -39.34 2.83 0.62
CA ASP A 3 -38.88 2.79 -0.77
C ASP A 3 -37.36 3.09 -0.79
N PRO A 4 -36.52 2.26 -1.43
CA PRO A 4 -35.08 2.56 -1.54
C PRO A 4 -34.78 3.96 -2.07
N ALA A 5 -35.66 4.53 -2.89
CA ALA A 5 -35.52 5.89 -3.43
C ALA A 5 -35.53 6.99 -2.35
N ASP A 6 -36.14 6.70 -1.20
CA ASP A 6 -36.29 7.64 -0.08
C ASP A 6 -35.25 7.42 1.04
N LEU A 7 -34.46 6.33 0.97
CA LEU A 7 -33.46 6.00 1.99
C LEU A 7 -32.27 6.96 1.95
N THR A 8 -31.80 7.35 3.14
CA THR A 8 -30.52 8.00 3.36
C THR A 8 -29.50 6.99 3.88
N VAL A 9 -28.30 6.99 3.30
CA VAL A 9 -27.24 6.03 3.63
C VAL A 9 -25.97 6.78 3.98
N THR A 10 -25.37 6.46 5.13
CA THR A 10 -24.06 6.99 5.52
C THR A 10 -23.05 5.85 5.61
N ILE A 11 -22.01 5.91 4.79
CA ILE A 11 -20.87 4.98 4.81
C ILE A 11 -19.75 5.61 5.63
N VAL A 12 -19.32 4.92 6.68
CA VAL A 12 -18.16 5.31 7.49
C VAL A 12 -16.99 4.38 7.20
N ASP A 13 -15.92 4.94 6.64
CA ASP A 13 -14.66 4.25 6.36
C ASP A 13 -13.72 4.32 7.57
N GLY A 14 -13.70 3.24 8.35
CA GLY A 14 -12.77 3.02 9.45
C GLY A 14 -11.38 2.55 9.04
N TYR A 15 -11.13 2.50 7.73
CA TYR A 15 -9.94 1.98 7.06
C TYR A 15 -9.76 0.46 7.18
N VAL A 16 -9.10 -0.09 6.15
CA VAL A 16 -8.79 -1.53 6.04
C VAL A 16 -7.30 -1.74 5.76
N ASP A 17 -6.75 -2.82 6.28
CA ASP A 17 -5.41 -3.32 5.99
C ASP A 17 -5.44 -4.83 6.10
N GLU A 18 -5.34 -5.49 4.96
CA GLU A 18 -5.32 -6.93 4.78
C GLU A 18 -4.05 -7.32 4.01
N PRO A 19 -3.64 -8.60 4.03
CA PRO A 19 -2.46 -9.04 3.28
C PRO A 19 -2.45 -8.63 1.80
N ALA A 20 -3.64 -8.52 1.20
CA ALA A 20 -3.81 -8.15 -0.19
C ALA A 20 -4.45 -6.78 -0.41
N HIS A 21 -4.91 -6.05 0.61
CA HIS A 21 -5.80 -4.91 0.41
C HIS A 21 -5.52 -3.78 1.40
N PHE A 22 -5.53 -2.54 0.95
CA PHE A 22 -5.12 -1.40 1.77
C PHE A 22 -6.07 -0.21 1.61
N GLY A 23 -6.41 0.47 2.69
CA GLY A 23 -7.41 1.53 2.67
C GLY A 23 -7.13 2.68 3.63
N VAL A 24 -5.94 2.78 4.20
CA VAL A 24 -5.59 3.93 5.04
C VAL A 24 -5.12 5.07 4.13
N PRO A 25 -5.53 6.34 4.33
CA PRO A 25 -5.12 7.46 3.51
C PRO A 25 -3.60 7.53 3.29
N PRO A 26 -3.14 7.85 2.06
CA PRO A 26 -3.89 8.43 0.94
C PRO A 26 -4.63 7.43 0.03
N TYR A 27 -4.97 6.23 0.51
CA TYR A 27 -5.66 5.21 -0.28
C TYR A 27 -7.13 5.15 0.07
N ILE A 28 -7.98 4.92 -0.94
CA ILE A 28 -9.35 4.45 -0.73
C ILE A 28 -9.41 2.98 -1.15
N SER A 29 -9.84 2.14 -0.21
CA SER A 29 -10.02 0.71 -0.47
C SER A 29 -11.19 0.47 -1.42
N THR A 30 -11.33 -0.77 -1.88
CA THR A 30 -12.43 -1.14 -2.76
C THR A 30 -13.78 -1.19 -2.03
N TYR A 31 -13.78 -1.47 -0.73
CA TYR A 31 -15.00 -1.72 0.05
C TYR A 31 -15.99 -0.55 0.03
N PRO A 32 -15.64 0.70 0.41
CA PRO A 32 -16.60 1.80 0.39
C PRO A 32 -17.18 2.06 -0.99
N ARG A 33 -16.36 1.94 -2.03
CA ARG A 33 -16.78 2.16 -3.41
C ARG A 33 -17.76 1.08 -3.85
N PHE A 34 -17.45 -0.19 -3.60
CA PHE A 34 -18.32 -1.30 -3.98
C PHE A 34 -19.61 -1.32 -3.16
N THR A 35 -19.54 -1.01 -1.86
CA THR A 35 -20.73 -0.88 -1.00
C THR A 35 -21.64 0.25 -1.48
N ALA A 36 -21.08 1.41 -1.85
CA ALA A 36 -21.88 2.50 -2.39
C ALA A 36 -22.52 2.14 -3.74
N GLY A 37 -21.78 1.46 -4.61
CA GLY A 37 -22.33 0.95 -5.86
C GLY A 37 -23.45 -0.07 -5.64
N ALA A 38 -23.33 -0.89 -4.60
CA ALA A 38 -24.31 -1.90 -4.22
C ALA A 38 -25.62 -1.29 -3.70
N VAL A 39 -25.57 -0.29 -2.82
CA VAL A 39 -26.79 0.40 -2.37
C VAL A 39 -27.47 1.19 -3.51
N VAL A 40 -26.67 1.74 -4.44
CA VAL A 40 -27.21 2.40 -5.63
C VAL A 40 -27.87 1.40 -6.58
N ASP A 41 -27.25 0.24 -6.81
CA ASP A 41 -27.84 -0.85 -7.61
C ASP A 41 -29.16 -1.36 -6.99
N ALA A 42 -29.27 -1.33 -5.66
CA ALA A 42 -30.50 -1.67 -4.92
C ALA A 42 -31.57 -0.55 -4.94
N GLY A 43 -31.29 0.61 -5.53
CA GLY A 43 -32.28 1.68 -5.77
C GLY A 43 -32.10 2.96 -4.96
N VAL A 44 -31.06 3.07 -4.12
CA VAL A 44 -30.75 4.31 -3.40
C VAL A 44 -30.13 5.34 -4.39
N PRO A 45 -30.62 6.58 -4.48
CA PRO A 45 -30.01 7.59 -5.33
C PRO A 45 -28.59 7.95 -4.86
N GLU A 46 -27.63 8.18 -5.79
CA GLU A 46 -26.27 8.64 -5.43
C GLU A 46 -26.28 9.86 -4.49
N SER A 47 -27.26 10.77 -4.67
CA SER A 47 -27.42 11.97 -3.85
C SER A 47 -27.79 11.72 -2.39
N ASN A 48 -28.24 10.50 -2.06
CA ASN A 48 -28.63 10.12 -0.72
C ASN A 48 -27.55 9.28 -0.01
N VAL A 49 -26.42 9.04 -0.68
CA VAL A 49 -25.29 8.29 -0.12
C VAL A 49 -24.20 9.28 0.30
N VAL A 50 -23.98 9.37 1.61
CA VAL A 50 -22.91 10.15 2.22
C VAL A 50 -21.76 9.23 2.59
N TYR A 51 -20.53 9.70 2.39
CA TYR A 51 -19.30 9.01 2.79
C TYR A 51 -18.50 9.89 3.74
N HIS A 52 -18.05 9.29 4.85
CA HIS A 52 -17.11 9.91 5.78
C HIS A 52 -15.99 8.95 6.11
N THR A 53 -14.77 9.46 6.18
CA THR A 53 -13.68 8.74 6.84
C THR A 53 -13.78 8.87 8.36
N ILE A 54 -13.21 7.92 9.10
CA ILE A 54 -13.16 8.02 10.57
C ILE A 54 -12.38 9.26 11.03
N ASP A 55 -11.32 9.65 10.32
CA ASP A 55 -10.55 10.86 10.67
C ASP A 55 -11.40 12.14 10.51
N GLU A 56 -12.25 12.24 9.48
CA GLU A 56 -13.19 13.36 9.35
C GLU A 56 -14.17 13.47 10.51
N LEU A 57 -14.66 12.33 11.02
CA LEU A 57 -15.55 12.30 12.18
C LEU A 57 -14.83 12.73 13.47
N ARG A 58 -13.52 12.45 13.60
CA ARG A 58 -12.69 12.94 14.70
C ARG A 58 -12.47 14.45 14.61
N GLU A 59 -12.26 14.96 13.39
CA GLU A 59 -11.97 16.37 13.14
C GLU A 59 -13.20 17.26 13.24
N ASP A 60 -14.37 16.80 12.76
CA ASP A 60 -15.60 17.59 12.72
C ASP A 60 -16.80 16.83 13.32
N ARG A 61 -17.15 17.21 14.55
CA ARG A 61 -18.32 16.67 15.26
C ARG A 61 -19.66 16.94 14.57
N GLN A 62 -19.75 17.87 13.63
CA GLN A 62 -21.01 18.12 12.90
C GLN A 62 -21.36 16.98 11.94
N LYS A 63 -20.35 16.30 11.39
CA LYS A 63 -20.52 15.17 10.46
C LYS A 63 -21.17 13.94 11.12
N TRP A 64 -21.11 13.85 12.44
CA TRP A 64 -21.85 12.84 13.20
C TRP A 64 -23.36 12.94 13.07
N ARG A 65 -23.91 14.08 12.61
CA ARG A 65 -25.33 14.18 12.27
C ARG A 65 -25.70 13.28 11.11
N ASP A 66 -24.84 13.18 10.10
CA ASP A 66 -25.09 12.28 8.96
C ASP A 66 -25.07 10.81 9.42
N VAL A 67 -24.29 10.49 10.46
CA VAL A 67 -24.30 9.16 11.10
C VAL A 67 -25.59 8.94 11.90
N ALA A 68 -26.00 9.92 12.70
CA ALA A 68 -27.17 9.81 13.57
C ALA A 68 -28.48 9.74 12.77
N ASP A 69 -28.63 10.63 11.78
CA ASP A 69 -29.88 10.88 11.07
C ASP A 69 -30.13 9.93 9.89
N ALA A 70 -29.14 9.10 9.50
CA ALA A 70 -29.27 8.19 8.37
C ALA A 70 -30.21 7.01 8.66
N ASP A 71 -31.03 6.62 7.66
CA ASP A 71 -31.86 5.42 7.75
C ASP A 71 -31.01 4.13 7.81
N LEU A 72 -29.86 4.14 7.14
CA LEU A 72 -28.87 3.07 7.15
C LEU A 72 -27.45 3.65 7.32
N MET A 73 -26.81 3.33 8.43
CA MET A 73 -25.39 3.58 8.66
C MET A 73 -24.59 2.30 8.39
N ILE A 74 -23.53 2.41 7.58
CA ILE A 74 -22.66 1.29 7.21
C ILE A 74 -21.23 1.60 7.64
N TYR A 75 -20.72 0.85 8.62
CA TYR A 75 -19.32 0.91 9.01
C TYR A 75 -18.50 -0.16 8.28
N ILE A 76 -17.42 0.28 7.64
CA ILE A 76 -16.46 -0.56 6.94
C ILE A 76 -15.10 -0.41 7.62
N GLY A 77 -14.53 -1.49 8.12
CA GLY A 77 -13.16 -1.43 8.64
C GLY A 77 -12.60 -2.76 9.11
N GLY A 78 -11.37 -2.70 9.62
CA GLY A 78 -10.70 -3.81 10.30
C GLY A 78 -9.32 -4.13 9.73
N MET A 79 -8.38 -4.47 10.62
CA MET A 79 -6.99 -4.76 10.31
C MET A 79 -6.72 -6.26 10.47
N THR A 80 -6.22 -6.92 9.42
CA THR A 80 -5.70 -8.29 9.50
C THR A 80 -4.18 -8.39 9.38
N VAL A 81 -3.50 -7.25 9.28
CA VAL A 81 -2.05 -7.15 9.37
C VAL A 81 -1.64 -5.99 10.28
N PRO A 82 -0.52 -6.11 11.01
CA PRO A 82 -0.10 -5.04 11.90
C PRO A 82 0.66 -3.94 11.13
N GLY A 83 0.30 -2.69 11.38
CA GLY A 83 0.88 -1.53 10.71
C GLY A 83 1.01 -0.29 11.60
N LYS A 84 1.83 0.64 11.12
CA LYS A 84 1.83 2.03 11.56
C LYS A 84 1.69 2.87 10.31
N TYR A 85 0.68 3.73 10.31
CA TYR A 85 0.28 4.47 9.12
C TYR A 85 0.63 5.94 9.27
N VAL A 86 0.83 6.58 8.12
CA VAL A 86 1.03 8.02 8.00
C VAL A 86 -0.04 8.45 6.99
N GLY A 87 -0.84 9.45 7.35
CA GLY A 87 -1.95 9.95 6.54
C GLY A 87 -3.32 9.74 7.17
N GLY A 88 -3.49 8.67 7.96
CA GLY A 88 -4.71 8.45 8.73
C GLY A 88 -4.54 7.39 9.81
N THR A 89 -5.48 7.33 10.74
CA THR A 89 -5.47 6.34 11.84
C THR A 89 -6.70 5.44 11.74
N PRO A 90 -6.56 4.11 11.62
CA PRO A 90 -7.72 3.20 11.65
C PRO A 90 -8.63 3.44 12.86
N ALA A 91 -9.91 3.12 12.74
CA ALA A 91 -10.86 3.28 13.83
C ALA A 91 -10.48 2.39 15.03
N GLU A 92 -10.53 2.97 16.23
CA GLU A 92 -10.36 2.21 17.47
C GLU A 92 -11.66 1.51 17.87
N PRO A 93 -11.62 0.35 18.56
CA PRO A 93 -12.82 -0.41 18.89
C PRO A 93 -13.91 0.38 19.64
N ASP A 94 -13.53 1.37 20.45
CA ASP A 94 -14.49 2.23 21.17
C ASP A 94 -15.20 3.22 20.25
N GLU A 95 -14.51 3.77 19.25
CA GLU A 95 -15.12 4.66 18.24
C GLU A 95 -16.10 3.87 17.37
N VAL A 96 -15.74 2.63 17.04
CA VAL A 96 -16.61 1.72 16.29
C VAL A 96 -17.91 1.43 17.04
N ARG A 97 -17.85 1.26 18.38
CA ARG A 97 -19.05 1.12 19.22
C ARG A 97 -19.85 2.41 19.31
N GLU A 98 -19.19 3.55 19.43
CA GLU A 98 -19.84 4.86 19.49
C GLU A 98 -20.69 5.12 18.24
N LEU A 99 -20.20 4.75 17.04
CA LEU A 99 -20.97 4.83 15.80
C LEU A 99 -22.30 4.07 15.87
N ALA A 100 -22.29 2.83 16.39
CA ALA A 100 -23.52 2.05 16.56
C ALA A 100 -24.50 2.68 17.57
N TRP A 101 -23.99 3.30 18.64
CA TRP A 101 -24.84 3.95 19.63
C TRP A 101 -25.42 5.28 19.18
N VAL A 102 -24.75 5.98 18.25
CA VAL A 102 -25.19 7.27 17.71
C VAL A 102 -26.19 7.10 16.57
N ALA A 103 -26.07 6.04 15.77
CA ALA A 103 -27.01 5.76 14.68
C ALA A 103 -28.44 5.60 15.20
N GLU A 104 -29.38 6.44 14.74
CA GLU A 104 -30.81 6.31 15.08
C GLU A 104 -31.53 5.31 14.16
N GLY A 105 -31.01 5.13 12.93
CA GLY A 105 -31.46 4.14 11.96
C GLY A 105 -30.80 2.77 12.12
N THR A 106 -30.80 1.98 11.04
CA THR A 106 -30.20 0.64 11.03
C THR A 106 -28.68 0.72 10.93
N ALA A 107 -27.95 0.00 11.78
CA ALA A 107 -26.49 -0.06 11.74
C ALA A 107 -25.96 -1.40 11.17
N LEU A 108 -25.18 -1.32 10.08
CA LEU A 108 -24.49 -2.45 9.44
C LEU A 108 -22.98 -2.33 9.63
N MET A 109 -22.34 -3.41 10.07
CA MET A 109 -20.88 -3.53 10.15
C MET A 109 -20.34 -4.58 9.18
N GLY A 110 -19.19 -4.32 8.56
CA GLY A 110 -18.47 -5.30 7.78
C GLY A 110 -17.04 -4.89 7.42
N GLY A 111 -16.46 -5.60 6.45
CA GLY A 111 -15.03 -5.53 6.13
C GLY A 111 -14.21 -6.58 6.88
N PRO A 112 -12.88 -6.42 6.97
CA PRO A 112 -11.99 -7.41 7.57
C PRO A 112 -12.24 -7.65 9.06
N ILE A 113 -12.95 -6.73 9.74
CA ILE A 113 -13.37 -6.88 11.14
C ILE A 113 -14.12 -8.19 11.42
N ARG A 114 -14.72 -8.81 10.39
CA ARG A 114 -15.36 -10.13 10.45
C ARG A 114 -14.43 -11.26 10.91
N PHE A 115 -13.11 -11.11 10.71
CA PHE A 115 -12.12 -12.12 11.09
C PHE A 115 -11.76 -12.09 12.57
N GLY A 116 -12.00 -10.96 13.25
CA GLY A 116 -11.75 -10.80 14.68
C GLY A 116 -11.19 -9.42 15.00
N VAL A 117 -11.37 -9.02 16.26
CA VAL A 117 -10.90 -7.74 16.83
C VAL A 117 -10.05 -8.06 18.07
N GLY A 118 -8.86 -7.49 18.12
CA GLY A 118 -7.98 -7.52 19.30
C GLY A 118 -8.25 -6.33 20.23
N ASP A 119 -7.49 -6.24 21.33
CA ASP A 119 -7.56 -5.08 22.23
C ASP A 119 -6.93 -3.83 21.59
N GLU A 120 -5.96 -4.02 20.69
CA GLU A 120 -5.28 -2.96 19.94
C GLU A 120 -4.95 -3.45 18.51
N ASN A 121 -4.79 -2.54 17.56
CA ASN A 121 -4.35 -2.85 16.20
C ASN A 121 -2.83 -3.15 16.12
N ALA A 122 -2.36 -4.24 16.76
CA ALA A 122 -0.94 -4.59 16.83
C ALA A 122 -0.64 -6.09 16.66
N GLY A 123 0.58 -6.39 16.19
CA GLY A 123 1.06 -7.77 16.00
C GLY A 123 1.39 -8.47 17.31
N GLY A 124 1.40 -9.80 17.31
CA GLY A 124 1.61 -10.62 18.51
C GLY A 124 0.37 -10.72 19.40
N GLN A 125 -0.82 -10.71 18.80
CA GLN A 125 -2.11 -10.78 19.49
C GLN A 125 -2.98 -11.94 18.95
N ASP A 126 -3.91 -12.37 19.81
CA ASP A 126 -4.99 -13.29 19.48
C ASP A 126 -6.26 -12.46 19.23
N MET A 127 -7.05 -12.81 18.21
CA MET A 127 -8.16 -11.97 17.72
C MET A 127 -9.51 -12.66 17.96
N GLU A 128 -10.53 -11.94 18.42
CA GLU A 128 -11.84 -12.52 18.76
C GLU A 128 -12.99 -11.92 17.93
N ARG A 129 -13.94 -12.75 17.50
CA ARG A 129 -15.14 -12.28 16.79
C ARG A 129 -16.15 -11.66 17.76
N LYS A 130 -16.25 -10.33 17.76
CA LYS A 130 -17.23 -9.55 18.55
C LYS A 130 -18.14 -8.74 17.64
N ASN A 131 -19.43 -8.65 17.97
CA ASN A 131 -20.42 -7.94 17.15
C ASN A 131 -20.49 -6.42 17.41
N LEU A 132 -19.80 -5.93 18.45
CA LEU A 132 -19.62 -4.49 18.77
C LEU A 132 -20.92 -3.63 18.77
N ASP A 133 -22.04 -4.23 19.18
CA ASP A 133 -23.36 -3.59 19.35
C ASP A 133 -24.09 -3.13 18.07
N TYR A 134 -23.69 -3.60 16.88
CA TYR A 134 -24.41 -3.33 15.62
C TYR A 134 -25.67 -4.21 15.45
N ASP A 135 -26.71 -3.67 14.79
CA ASP A 135 -27.91 -4.43 14.45
C ASP A 135 -27.60 -5.61 13.54
N PHE A 136 -26.74 -5.37 12.54
CA PHE A 136 -26.29 -6.38 11.61
C PHE A 136 -24.77 -6.40 11.44
N VAL A 137 -24.22 -7.61 11.33
CA VAL A 137 -22.79 -7.85 11.07
C VAL A 137 -22.66 -8.75 9.85
N ALA A 138 -22.08 -8.21 8.78
CA ALA A 138 -21.79 -8.96 7.56
C ALA A 138 -20.64 -9.94 7.80
N LYS A 139 -20.96 -11.25 7.82
CA LYS A 139 -19.95 -12.32 7.89
C LYS A 139 -19.44 -12.73 6.51
N GLY A 140 -20.19 -12.41 5.46
CA GLY A 140 -19.80 -12.52 4.06
C GLY A 140 -19.15 -11.23 3.55
N ASP A 141 -19.53 -10.83 2.33
CA ASP A 141 -19.10 -9.57 1.73
C ASP A 141 -20.05 -8.43 2.13
N ILE A 142 -19.50 -7.28 2.52
CA ILE A 142 -20.31 -6.17 3.04
C ILE A 142 -21.12 -5.49 1.93
N GLU A 143 -20.58 -5.41 0.72
CA GLU A 143 -21.27 -4.91 -0.46
C GLU A 143 -22.51 -5.75 -0.79
N ALA A 144 -22.44 -7.08 -0.66
CA ALA A 144 -23.58 -7.98 -0.83
C ALA A 144 -24.60 -7.83 0.32
N ALA A 145 -24.11 -7.72 1.55
CA ALA A 145 -24.97 -7.48 2.71
C ALA A 145 -25.72 -6.15 2.60
N ALA A 146 -25.06 -5.08 2.12
CA ALA A 146 -25.66 -3.77 1.93
C ALA A 146 -26.73 -3.80 0.84
N TYR A 147 -26.45 -4.44 -0.31
CA TYR A 147 -27.45 -4.65 -1.37
C TYR A 147 -28.69 -5.37 -0.83
N ASP A 148 -28.49 -6.56 -0.23
CA ASP A 148 -29.58 -7.42 0.23
C ASP A 148 -30.39 -6.76 1.37
N LEU A 149 -29.72 -5.98 2.23
CA LEU A 149 -30.37 -5.24 3.31
C LEU A 149 -31.27 -4.13 2.75
N VAL A 150 -30.82 -3.39 1.75
CA VAL A 150 -31.66 -2.38 1.07
C VAL A 150 -32.82 -3.04 0.32
N ASP A 151 -32.55 -4.09 -0.46
CA ASP A 151 -33.57 -4.81 -1.27
C ASP A 151 -34.66 -5.45 -0.39
N SER A 152 -34.31 -5.90 0.81
CA SER A 152 -35.27 -6.44 1.79
C SER A 152 -36.02 -5.36 2.59
N GLY A 153 -35.77 -4.08 2.36
CA GLY A 153 -36.37 -2.98 3.14
C GLY A 153 -35.85 -2.90 4.58
N LEU A 154 -34.55 -3.17 4.77
CA LEU A 154 -33.81 -3.19 6.03
C LEU A 154 -34.23 -4.32 7.00
N GLU A 155 -34.86 -5.38 6.51
CA GLU A 155 -35.35 -6.50 7.33
C GLU A 155 -34.29 -7.59 7.58
N GLY A 156 -33.27 -7.69 6.70
CA GLY A 156 -32.10 -8.53 6.92
C GLY A 156 -31.48 -9.08 5.64
N PHE A 157 -30.38 -9.83 5.78
CA PHE A 157 -29.66 -10.42 4.65
C PHE A 157 -29.12 -11.82 4.96
N GLY A 158 -28.70 -12.53 3.91
CA GLY A 158 -27.94 -13.77 4.01
C GLY A 158 -26.43 -13.49 4.01
N ASN A 159 -25.65 -14.23 4.80
CA ASN A 159 -24.19 -14.11 4.80
C ASN A 159 -23.58 -14.77 3.56
N ARG A 160 -23.65 -14.10 2.41
CA ARG A 160 -23.13 -14.57 1.13
C ARG A 160 -21.87 -13.84 0.71
N MET A 161 -21.10 -14.49 -0.15
CA MET A 161 -20.03 -13.86 -0.92
C MET A 161 -20.64 -13.36 -2.23
N ARG A 162 -20.20 -12.21 -2.72
CA ARG A 162 -20.55 -11.73 -4.05
C ARG A 162 -19.79 -12.48 -5.14
N ASP A 163 -20.37 -12.49 -6.34
CA ASP A 163 -19.65 -12.91 -7.54
C ASP A 163 -19.03 -11.72 -8.30
N ASN A 164 -18.32 -12.02 -9.40
CA ASN A 164 -17.67 -10.99 -10.20
C ASN A 164 -18.66 -10.18 -11.06
N GLU A 165 -19.83 -10.72 -11.40
CA GLU A 165 -20.84 -9.97 -12.16
C GLU A 165 -21.49 -8.88 -11.30
N GLU A 166 -21.79 -9.22 -10.03
CA GLU A 166 -22.21 -8.26 -9.01
C GLU A 166 -21.13 -7.21 -8.78
N LEU A 167 -19.89 -7.65 -8.56
CA LEU A 167 -18.77 -6.75 -8.38
C LEU A 167 -18.66 -5.75 -9.54
N ASP A 168 -18.65 -6.24 -10.77
CA ASP A 168 -18.39 -5.41 -11.95
C ASP A 168 -19.45 -4.31 -12.10
N ARG A 169 -20.71 -4.59 -11.72
CA ARG A 169 -21.76 -3.57 -11.64
C ARG A 169 -21.47 -2.55 -10.54
N TRP A 170 -21.21 -3.01 -9.32
CA TRP A 170 -21.03 -2.14 -8.15
C TRP A 170 -19.75 -1.31 -8.22
N ALA A 171 -18.68 -1.84 -8.79
CA ALA A 171 -17.45 -1.12 -9.08
C ALA A 171 -17.69 0.05 -10.05
N ALA A 172 -18.55 -0.15 -11.05
CA ALA A 172 -18.89 0.89 -12.00
C ALA A 172 -19.79 1.97 -11.40
N THR A 173 -20.86 1.58 -10.70
CA THR A 173 -21.83 2.52 -10.12
C THR A 173 -21.30 3.23 -8.88
N GLY A 174 -20.40 2.62 -8.12
CA GLY A 174 -19.84 3.17 -6.88
C GLY A 174 -18.73 4.21 -7.05
N ALA A 175 -18.32 4.52 -8.28
CA ALA A 175 -17.20 5.41 -8.55
C ALA A 175 -17.40 6.84 -8.01
N PHE A 176 -18.64 7.29 -7.80
CA PHE A 176 -18.96 8.64 -7.28
C PHE A 176 -18.41 8.91 -5.89
N VAL A 177 -18.28 7.87 -5.05
CA VAL A 177 -17.87 8.03 -3.65
C VAL A 177 -16.50 8.65 -3.49
N VAL A 178 -15.59 8.49 -4.47
CA VAL A 178 -14.26 9.10 -4.36
C VAL A 178 -14.32 10.62 -4.29
N GLU A 179 -15.35 11.26 -4.85
CA GLU A 179 -15.54 12.72 -4.83
C GLU A 179 -15.84 13.26 -3.42
N GLN A 180 -16.22 12.38 -2.49
CA GLN A 180 -16.49 12.72 -1.09
C GLN A 180 -15.27 12.50 -0.18
N HIS A 181 -14.21 11.84 -0.66
CA HIS A 181 -13.03 11.55 0.14
C HIS A 181 -12.16 12.81 0.35
N PRO A 182 -11.65 13.11 1.56
CA PRO A 182 -10.87 14.32 1.86
C PRO A 182 -9.68 14.60 0.94
N ASN A 183 -9.00 13.52 0.55
CA ASN A 183 -7.82 13.61 -0.30
C ASN A 183 -8.13 13.69 -1.81
N HIS A 184 -9.39 13.65 -2.22
CA HIS A 184 -9.76 13.77 -3.63
C HIS A 184 -9.65 15.23 -4.12
N PRO A 185 -9.24 15.47 -5.38
CA PRO A 185 -8.73 14.49 -6.34
C PRO A 185 -7.22 14.25 -6.23
N ASP A 186 -6.49 15.23 -5.70
CA ASP A 186 -5.04 15.38 -5.94
C ASP A 186 -4.15 14.48 -5.08
N HIS A 187 -4.68 13.90 -3.99
CA HIS A 187 -3.90 13.12 -3.03
C HIS A 187 -4.54 11.75 -2.70
N LEU A 188 -5.29 11.16 -3.65
CA LEU A 188 -6.01 9.91 -3.45
C LEU A 188 -5.56 8.82 -4.43
N ILE A 189 -5.22 7.64 -3.89
CA ILE A 189 -4.93 6.41 -4.63
C ILE A 189 -6.15 5.49 -4.54
N CYS A 190 -6.70 5.12 -5.69
CA CYS A 190 -7.75 4.09 -5.75
C CYS A 190 -7.11 2.70 -5.82
N GLU A 191 -7.41 1.85 -4.82
CA GLU A 191 -7.14 0.42 -4.91
C GLU A 191 -8.04 -0.25 -5.95
N MET A 192 -7.49 -1.14 -6.75
CA MET A 192 -8.19 -1.78 -7.86
C MET A 192 -8.15 -3.30 -7.70
N GLU A 193 -9.25 -3.90 -7.27
CA GLU A 193 -9.38 -5.36 -7.15
C GLU A 193 -9.26 -6.04 -8.51
N THR A 194 -8.26 -6.91 -8.67
CA THR A 194 -8.11 -7.74 -9.87
C THR A 194 -8.54 -9.19 -9.64
N SER A 195 -8.46 -9.66 -8.40
CA SER A 195 -8.90 -11.01 -8.02
C SER A 195 -9.16 -11.12 -6.52
N ARG A 196 -9.64 -12.28 -6.07
CA ARG A 196 -9.76 -12.56 -4.65
C ARG A 196 -9.57 -14.04 -4.38
N GLY A 197 -9.08 -14.37 -3.19
CA GLY A 197 -8.70 -15.72 -2.81
C GLY A 197 -7.27 -16.05 -3.23
N CYS A 198 -6.79 -17.21 -2.77
CA CYS A 198 -5.43 -17.66 -3.05
C CYS A 198 -5.42 -19.18 -3.30
N ALA A 199 -4.63 -19.62 -4.27
CA ALA A 199 -4.44 -21.05 -4.56
C ALA A 199 -3.66 -21.76 -3.43
N TYR A 200 -2.89 -20.98 -2.67
CA TYR A 200 -2.03 -21.45 -1.60
C TYR A 200 -2.65 -21.22 -0.22
N ARG A 201 -2.21 -21.99 0.78
CA ARG A 201 -2.77 -21.98 2.14
C ARG A 201 -1.65 -21.90 3.20
N CYS A 202 -1.02 -20.73 3.30
CA CYS A 202 -0.09 -20.47 4.38
C CYS A 202 -0.83 -20.44 5.73
N SER A 203 -0.20 -20.95 6.79
CA SER A 203 -0.83 -21.20 8.10
C SER A 203 -1.47 -19.98 8.76
N PHE A 204 -1.02 -18.78 8.43
CA PHE A 204 -1.42 -17.51 9.08
C PHE A 204 -2.34 -16.65 8.20
N CYS A 205 -2.50 -16.97 6.91
CA CYS A 205 -3.06 -16.05 5.94
C CYS A 205 -4.60 -16.08 5.95
N THR A 206 -5.23 -14.91 5.87
CA THR A 206 -6.69 -14.76 5.79
C THR A 206 -7.21 -14.83 4.35
N GLU A 207 -6.36 -14.64 3.34
CA GLU A 207 -6.76 -14.62 1.93
C GLU A 207 -7.46 -15.93 1.46
N PRO A 208 -7.01 -17.14 1.85
CA PRO A 208 -7.70 -18.38 1.48
C PRO A 208 -9.10 -18.54 2.10
N LEU A 209 -9.44 -17.73 3.11
CA LEU A 209 -10.77 -17.71 3.72
C LEU A 209 -11.82 -17.05 2.81
N TYR A 210 -11.38 -16.33 1.76
CA TYR A 210 -12.25 -15.86 0.69
C TYR A 210 -12.54 -16.93 -0.38
N GLY A 211 -11.89 -18.10 -0.30
CA GLY A 211 -12.09 -19.23 -1.21
C GLY A 211 -10.97 -19.39 -2.24
N ASN A 212 -11.26 -20.16 -3.28
CA ASN A 212 -10.34 -20.35 -4.40
C ASN A 212 -10.21 -19.05 -5.21
N PRO A 213 -9.08 -18.81 -5.89
CA PRO A 213 -8.88 -17.62 -6.71
C PRO A 213 -10.01 -17.41 -7.73
N ALA A 214 -10.59 -16.23 -7.70
CA ALA A 214 -11.53 -15.74 -8.71
C ALA A 214 -11.01 -14.43 -9.29
N PHE A 215 -10.94 -14.33 -10.62
CA PHE A 215 -10.34 -13.19 -11.32
C PHE A 215 -11.41 -12.40 -12.06
N ARG A 216 -11.30 -11.08 -12.01
CA ARG A 216 -12.04 -10.20 -12.92
C ARG A 216 -11.44 -10.26 -14.32
N THR A 217 -12.18 -9.75 -15.28
CA THR A 217 -11.66 -9.54 -16.63
C THR A 217 -10.87 -8.24 -16.71
N ALA A 218 -9.92 -8.17 -17.66
CA ALA A 218 -9.20 -6.92 -17.93
C ALA A 218 -10.16 -5.78 -18.27
N ASP A 219 -11.16 -6.04 -19.12
CA ASP A 219 -12.14 -5.05 -19.56
C ASP A 219 -12.94 -4.46 -18.39
N SER A 220 -13.31 -5.28 -17.41
CA SER A 220 -14.01 -4.81 -16.21
C SER A 220 -13.13 -3.87 -15.37
N VAL A 221 -11.89 -4.26 -15.08
CA VAL A 221 -10.98 -3.43 -14.28
C VAL A 221 -10.67 -2.12 -15.01
N VAL A 222 -10.43 -2.18 -16.33
CA VAL A 222 -10.22 -1.00 -17.17
C VAL A 222 -11.45 -0.08 -17.15
N LYS A 223 -12.66 -0.64 -17.20
CA LYS A 223 -13.90 0.15 -17.16
C LYS A 223 -14.07 0.88 -15.82
N GLU A 224 -13.71 0.23 -14.71
CA GLU A 224 -13.71 0.87 -13.40
C GLU A 224 -12.69 2.02 -13.33
N VAL A 225 -11.47 1.82 -13.84
CA VAL A 225 -10.47 2.88 -13.95
C VAL A 225 -10.98 4.05 -14.78
N GLU A 226 -11.63 3.80 -15.92
CA GLU A 226 -12.24 4.85 -16.75
C GLU A 226 -13.27 5.66 -15.96
N ASN A 227 -14.17 4.99 -15.22
CA ASN A 227 -15.19 5.66 -14.42
C ASN A 227 -14.58 6.52 -13.30
N LEU A 228 -13.58 6.00 -12.60
CA LEU A 228 -12.85 6.72 -11.55
C LEU A 228 -12.07 7.91 -12.12
N TYR A 229 -11.41 7.72 -13.27
CA TYR A 229 -10.63 8.75 -13.95
C TYR A 229 -11.50 9.92 -14.43
N ASN A 230 -12.69 9.61 -14.96
CA ASN A 230 -13.70 10.60 -15.35
C ASN A 230 -14.22 11.41 -14.16
N ARG A 231 -14.12 10.87 -12.95
CA ARG A 231 -14.46 11.52 -11.68
C ARG A 231 -13.23 12.12 -10.97
N GLY A 232 -12.13 12.30 -11.68
CA GLY A 232 -10.96 13.05 -11.19
C GLY A 232 -9.85 12.21 -10.56
N ALA A 233 -10.02 10.89 -10.37
CA ALA A 233 -8.95 10.05 -9.86
C ALA A 233 -7.75 10.02 -10.81
N ARG A 234 -6.53 10.09 -10.27
CA ARG A 234 -5.29 10.08 -11.05
C ARG A 234 -4.28 9.03 -10.61
N HIS A 235 -4.52 8.38 -9.47
CA HIS A 235 -3.57 7.43 -8.89
C HIS A 235 -4.26 6.09 -8.65
N PHE A 236 -3.67 5.02 -9.18
CA PHE A 236 -4.22 3.68 -9.13
C PHE A 236 -3.19 2.70 -8.61
N ARG A 237 -3.64 1.77 -7.77
CA ARG A 237 -2.85 0.63 -7.32
C ARG A 237 -3.62 -0.64 -7.59
N LEU A 238 -3.06 -1.50 -8.44
CA LEU A 238 -3.60 -2.84 -8.66
C LEU A 238 -3.30 -3.66 -7.42
N GLY A 239 -4.29 -3.75 -6.55
CA GLY A 239 -4.25 -4.40 -5.25
C GLY A 239 -5.50 -5.24 -5.06
N ARG A 240 -5.72 -5.76 -3.87
CA ARG A 240 -6.69 -6.84 -3.63
C ARG A 240 -6.46 -7.96 -4.63
N GLN A 241 -5.29 -8.60 -4.52
CA GLN A 241 -4.98 -9.93 -5.05
C GLN A 241 -3.78 -10.53 -4.31
N ALA A 242 -3.71 -11.88 -4.25
CA ALA A 242 -2.55 -12.58 -3.69
C ALA A 242 -1.34 -12.58 -4.63
N ASP A 243 -1.57 -12.55 -5.94
CA ASP A 243 -0.52 -12.56 -6.96
C ASP A 243 -1.04 -11.96 -8.27
N ILE A 244 -0.52 -10.79 -8.64
CA ILE A 244 -0.88 -10.15 -9.92
C ILE A 244 -0.39 -10.95 -11.14
N LEU A 245 0.67 -11.76 -11.01
CA LEU A 245 1.19 -12.52 -12.15
C LEU A 245 0.20 -13.60 -12.60
N ALA A 246 -0.59 -14.15 -11.68
CA ALA A 246 -1.64 -15.13 -11.99
C ALA A 246 -2.88 -14.53 -12.69
N PHE A 247 -2.96 -13.19 -12.85
CA PHE A 247 -4.13 -12.54 -13.43
C PHE A 247 -4.45 -13.02 -14.84
N GLY A 248 -5.72 -13.40 -15.04
CA GLY A 248 -6.22 -13.96 -16.31
C GLY A 248 -5.69 -15.36 -16.64
N GLY A 249 -4.95 -16.00 -15.72
CA GLY A 249 -4.50 -17.38 -15.82
C GLY A 249 -5.46 -18.38 -15.16
N ASP A 250 -4.92 -19.51 -14.73
CA ASP A 250 -5.62 -20.56 -13.98
C ASP A 250 -5.55 -20.38 -12.45
N GLY A 251 -4.97 -19.28 -11.99
CA GLY A 251 -4.72 -19.00 -10.57
C GLY A 251 -3.27 -19.23 -10.13
N GLU A 252 -2.45 -19.87 -10.96
CA GLU A 252 -1.02 -20.09 -10.66
C GLU A 252 -0.13 -19.62 -11.81
N ALA A 253 -0.43 -20.03 -13.05
CA ALA A 253 0.41 -19.71 -14.20
C ALA A 253 0.20 -18.29 -14.72
N PRO A 254 1.26 -17.57 -15.11
CA PRO A 254 1.10 -16.23 -15.67
C PRO A 254 0.40 -16.23 -17.03
N ASN A 255 -0.35 -15.14 -17.28
CA ASN A 255 -0.95 -14.84 -18.58
C ASN A 255 -0.52 -13.44 -19.07
N PRO A 256 0.61 -13.33 -19.79
CA PRO A 256 1.10 -12.06 -20.31
C PRO A 256 0.10 -11.32 -21.21
N ASP A 257 -0.72 -12.03 -22.00
CA ASP A 257 -1.73 -11.39 -22.86
C ASP A 257 -2.85 -10.72 -22.04
N ALA A 258 -3.26 -11.33 -20.93
CA ALA A 258 -4.23 -10.72 -20.04
C ALA A 258 -3.68 -9.46 -19.36
N LEU A 259 -2.42 -9.51 -18.90
CA LEU A 259 -1.73 -8.36 -18.31
C LEU A 259 -1.53 -7.25 -19.35
N ARG A 260 -1.20 -7.59 -20.60
CA ARG A 260 -1.06 -6.62 -21.69
C ARG A 260 -2.38 -5.88 -21.96
N ARG A 261 -3.51 -6.60 -21.96
CA ARG A 261 -4.84 -6.00 -22.08
C ARG A 261 -5.16 -5.10 -20.89
N LEU A 262 -4.88 -5.56 -19.67
CA LEU A 262 -5.15 -4.81 -18.44
C LEU A 262 -4.34 -3.51 -18.38
N TYR A 263 -3.01 -3.61 -18.41
CA TYR A 263 -2.13 -2.44 -18.26
C TYR A 263 -2.20 -1.48 -19.46
N GLY A 264 -2.31 -2.03 -20.68
CA GLY A 264 -2.49 -1.23 -21.89
C GLY A 264 -3.83 -0.49 -21.88
N GLY A 265 -4.93 -1.17 -21.51
CA GLY A 265 -6.25 -0.56 -21.40
C GLY A 265 -6.31 0.54 -20.33
N ILE A 266 -5.67 0.34 -19.18
CA ILE A 266 -5.55 1.37 -18.13
C ILE A 266 -4.88 2.63 -18.69
N ARG A 267 -3.76 2.47 -19.42
CA ARG A 267 -3.06 3.61 -20.03
C ARG A 267 -3.86 4.29 -21.14
N GLU A 268 -4.74 3.57 -21.83
CA GLU A 268 -5.62 4.13 -22.86
C GLU A 268 -6.73 4.99 -22.25
N VAL A 269 -7.40 4.51 -21.20
CA VAL A 269 -8.53 5.24 -20.57
C VAL A 269 -8.08 6.32 -19.59
N ALA A 270 -6.86 6.21 -19.05
CA ALA A 270 -6.29 7.15 -18.09
C ALA A 270 -4.88 7.63 -18.55
N PRO A 271 -4.79 8.37 -19.67
CA PRO A 271 -3.50 8.76 -20.28
C PRO A 271 -2.65 9.66 -19.37
N ASP A 272 -3.29 10.51 -18.56
CA ASP A 272 -2.61 11.45 -17.65
C ASP A 272 -2.62 10.95 -16.19
N LEU A 273 -2.71 9.64 -15.97
CA LEU A 273 -2.56 9.10 -14.62
C LEU A 273 -1.21 9.50 -14.02
N GLY A 274 -1.21 9.89 -12.74
CA GLY A 274 -0.03 10.31 -12.01
C GLY A 274 0.75 9.14 -11.41
N THR A 275 0.05 8.07 -11.02
CA THR A 275 0.64 6.87 -10.39
C THR A 275 -0.10 5.62 -10.86
N LEU A 276 0.64 4.61 -11.32
CA LEU A 276 0.13 3.25 -11.54
C LEU A 276 1.12 2.25 -10.96
N HIS A 277 0.70 1.57 -9.89
CA HIS A 277 1.51 0.65 -9.12
C HIS A 277 0.78 -0.67 -8.89
N LEU A 278 1.46 -1.66 -8.34
CA LEU A 278 0.87 -2.93 -7.89
C LEU A 278 1.20 -3.20 -6.41
N ASP A 279 0.63 -4.27 -5.86
CA ASP A 279 1.01 -4.78 -4.53
C ASP A 279 1.74 -6.12 -4.56
N ASN A 280 0.99 -7.23 -4.64
CA ASN A 280 1.54 -8.54 -4.40
C ASN A 280 1.96 -9.27 -5.67
N VAL A 281 3.14 -9.88 -5.60
CA VAL A 281 3.65 -10.85 -6.58
C VAL A 281 4.15 -12.05 -5.81
N ASN A 282 3.70 -13.25 -6.18
CA ASN A 282 4.15 -14.46 -5.51
C ASN A 282 5.44 -14.99 -6.15
N PRO A 283 6.55 -15.13 -5.38
CA PRO A 283 7.81 -15.65 -5.91
C PRO A 283 7.69 -17.04 -6.55
N ILE A 284 6.77 -17.89 -6.05
CA ILE A 284 6.58 -19.24 -6.59
C ILE A 284 6.14 -19.21 -8.06
N THR A 285 5.32 -18.22 -8.43
CA THR A 285 4.86 -17.99 -9.80
C THR A 285 6.02 -17.59 -10.71
N ILE A 286 6.98 -16.80 -10.19
CA ILE A 286 8.17 -16.42 -10.94
C ILE A 286 9.04 -17.64 -11.22
N VAL A 287 9.36 -18.45 -10.21
CA VAL A 287 10.26 -19.60 -10.40
C VAL A 287 9.59 -20.79 -11.09
N GLY A 288 8.27 -20.94 -10.94
CA GLY A 288 7.48 -21.97 -11.62
C GLY A 288 7.31 -21.71 -13.12
N TRP A 289 7.23 -20.43 -13.52
CA TRP A 289 7.10 -20.02 -14.93
C TRP A 289 8.05 -18.88 -15.33
N PRO A 290 9.38 -19.10 -15.31
CA PRO A 290 10.35 -18.00 -15.43
C PRO A 290 10.20 -17.14 -16.69
N GLU A 291 9.95 -17.75 -17.85
CA GLU A 291 9.85 -17.00 -19.11
C GLU A 291 8.55 -16.20 -19.23
N LYS A 292 7.42 -16.80 -18.85
CA LYS A 292 6.13 -16.09 -18.83
C LYS A 292 6.14 -14.97 -17.79
N SER A 293 6.73 -15.22 -16.63
CA SER A 293 6.88 -14.23 -15.56
C SER A 293 7.80 -13.08 -15.99
N ARG A 294 8.90 -13.34 -16.72
CA ARG A 294 9.71 -12.28 -17.32
C ARG A 294 8.91 -11.41 -18.28
N GLU A 295 8.11 -12.00 -19.15
CA GLU A 295 7.27 -11.23 -20.08
C GLU A 295 6.23 -10.39 -19.32
N ALA A 296 5.53 -10.98 -18.36
CA ALA A 296 4.57 -10.32 -17.51
C ALA A 296 5.19 -9.12 -16.75
N LEU A 297 6.34 -9.32 -16.11
CA LEU A 297 7.06 -8.27 -15.38
C LEU A 297 7.54 -7.15 -16.30
N ARG A 298 7.94 -7.44 -17.55
CA ARG A 298 8.27 -6.39 -18.53
C ARG A 298 7.05 -5.54 -18.89
N ILE A 299 5.90 -6.16 -19.13
CA ILE A 299 4.65 -5.45 -19.40
C ILE A 299 4.32 -4.51 -18.24
N ILE A 300 4.36 -5.04 -17.02
CA ILE A 300 4.10 -4.27 -15.80
C ILE A 300 5.08 -3.10 -15.67
N ALA A 301 6.38 -3.36 -15.79
CA ALA A 301 7.41 -2.34 -15.67
C ALA A 301 7.26 -1.25 -16.73
N GLU A 302 6.97 -1.60 -17.98
CA GLU A 302 6.72 -0.63 -19.05
C GLU A 302 5.59 0.34 -18.68
N HIS A 303 4.49 -0.18 -18.14
CA HIS A 303 3.28 0.60 -17.87
C HIS A 303 3.26 1.28 -16.50
N ASN A 304 3.96 0.79 -15.49
CA ASN A 304 3.92 1.36 -14.15
C ASN A 304 4.71 2.66 -14.04
N THR A 305 4.38 3.50 -13.07
CA THR A 305 5.23 4.65 -12.72
C THR A 305 6.45 4.17 -11.94
N ALA A 306 7.53 4.96 -11.95
CA ALA A 306 8.78 4.56 -11.32
C ALA A 306 8.67 4.55 -9.78
N GLY A 307 9.42 3.67 -9.14
CA GLY A 307 9.43 3.50 -7.69
C GLY A 307 8.49 2.42 -7.16
N ASP A 308 7.96 1.56 -8.04
CA ASP A 308 7.02 0.51 -7.68
C ASP A 308 7.66 -0.68 -6.94
N THR A 309 6.84 -1.40 -6.19
CA THR A 309 7.25 -2.54 -5.35
C THR A 309 6.42 -3.77 -5.65
N ALA A 310 7.07 -4.86 -6.04
CA ALA A 310 6.47 -6.20 -6.06
C ALA A 310 6.65 -6.86 -4.68
N ALA A 311 5.62 -6.82 -3.84
CA ALA A 311 5.68 -7.37 -2.49
C ALA A 311 5.69 -8.91 -2.54
N PHE A 312 6.81 -9.50 -2.11
CA PHE A 312 7.02 -10.94 -2.02
C PHE A 312 6.72 -11.44 -0.61
N GLY A 313 5.93 -12.51 -0.51
CA GLY A 313 5.77 -13.29 0.71
C GLY A 313 6.83 -14.39 0.81
N LEU A 314 8.01 -14.06 1.36
CA LEU A 314 8.97 -15.09 1.79
C LEU A 314 8.60 -15.60 3.19
N GLU A 315 8.26 -14.67 4.07
CA GLU A 315 7.87 -14.84 5.48
C GLU A 315 8.98 -15.39 6.39
N SER A 316 9.69 -16.43 5.96
CA SER A 316 10.89 -16.94 6.63
C SER A 316 11.83 -17.64 5.64
N ALA A 317 13.13 -17.44 5.83
CA ALA A 317 14.20 -18.16 5.13
C ALA A 317 14.66 -19.43 5.89
N ASP A 318 14.04 -19.73 7.03
CA ASP A 318 14.30 -20.96 7.79
C ASP A 318 13.46 -22.11 7.22
N PRO A 319 14.09 -23.20 6.72
CA PRO A 319 13.37 -24.32 6.12
C PRO A 319 12.39 -25.00 7.07
N VAL A 320 12.63 -24.98 8.39
CA VAL A 320 11.69 -25.58 9.37
C VAL A 320 10.43 -24.72 9.50
N VAL A 321 10.60 -23.40 9.60
CA VAL A 321 9.45 -22.48 9.61
C VAL A 321 8.69 -22.55 8.28
N GLN A 322 9.41 -22.70 7.17
CA GLN A 322 8.81 -22.89 5.85
C GLN A 322 7.88 -24.11 5.81
N GLU A 323 8.39 -25.27 6.23
CA GLU A 323 7.65 -26.53 6.24
C GLU A 323 6.46 -26.49 7.21
N GLU A 324 6.66 -26.04 8.45
CA GLU A 324 5.61 -26.06 9.49
C GLU A 324 4.47 -25.07 9.23
N ASN A 325 4.66 -24.10 8.33
CA ASN A 325 3.67 -23.06 8.05
C ASN A 325 3.14 -23.09 6.61
N ASN A 326 3.50 -24.11 5.82
CA ASN A 326 3.12 -24.22 4.41
C ASN A 326 3.49 -22.95 3.61
N LEU A 327 4.69 -22.41 3.83
CA LEU A 327 5.16 -21.23 3.09
C LEU A 327 5.49 -21.62 1.65
N ASN A 328 5.08 -20.78 0.70
CA ASN A 328 5.04 -21.13 -0.73
C ASN A 328 6.41 -21.32 -1.38
N VAL A 329 7.46 -20.71 -0.83
CA VAL A 329 8.75 -20.59 -1.50
C VAL A 329 9.90 -20.75 -0.52
N SER A 330 10.97 -21.40 -0.96
CA SER A 330 12.23 -21.48 -0.22
C SER A 330 13.04 -20.20 -0.35
N ALA A 331 14.05 -20.04 0.50
CA ALA A 331 15.00 -18.92 0.42
C ALA A 331 15.74 -18.88 -0.94
N ASP A 332 16.08 -20.04 -1.51
CA ASP A 332 16.78 -20.11 -2.80
C ASP A 332 15.87 -19.73 -3.96
N GLU A 333 14.63 -20.22 -3.98
CA GLU A 333 13.65 -19.87 -5.01
C GLU A 333 13.27 -18.38 -4.93
N CYS A 334 13.08 -17.84 -3.73
CA CYS A 334 12.81 -16.41 -3.55
C CYS A 334 14.00 -15.55 -4.03
N PHE A 335 15.23 -15.99 -3.77
CA PHE A 335 16.42 -15.32 -4.27
C PHE A 335 16.49 -15.30 -5.81
N GLU A 336 16.14 -16.41 -6.47
CA GLU A 336 16.05 -16.45 -7.94
C GLU A 336 14.91 -15.54 -8.46
N ALA A 337 13.77 -15.49 -7.79
CA ALA A 337 12.71 -14.54 -8.14
C ALA A 337 13.17 -13.07 -8.01
N VAL A 338 13.93 -12.73 -6.97
CA VAL A 338 14.53 -11.39 -6.78
C VAL A 338 15.45 -11.03 -7.95
N LYS A 339 16.30 -11.95 -8.39
CA LYS A 339 17.15 -11.75 -9.56
C LYS A 339 16.34 -11.44 -10.80
N ILE A 340 15.29 -12.22 -11.05
CA ILE A 340 14.44 -12.07 -12.24
C ILE A 340 13.81 -10.68 -12.30
N VAL A 341 13.23 -10.19 -11.19
CA VAL A 341 12.63 -8.85 -11.15
C VAL A 341 13.68 -7.77 -11.38
N ASN A 342 14.85 -7.87 -10.74
CA ASN A 342 15.96 -6.94 -10.93
C ASN A 342 16.41 -6.90 -12.41
N GLU A 343 16.54 -8.06 -13.05
CA GLU A 343 16.97 -8.21 -14.45
C GLU A 343 15.98 -7.58 -15.45
N VAL A 344 14.67 -7.76 -15.26
CA VAL A 344 13.68 -7.35 -16.29
C VAL A 344 12.97 -6.03 -16.00
N ALA A 345 13.03 -5.56 -14.76
CA ALA A 345 12.24 -4.42 -14.29
C ALA A 345 13.02 -3.45 -13.39
N GLY A 346 14.26 -3.79 -13.01
CA GLY A 346 15.12 -2.99 -12.13
C GLY A 346 15.88 -1.85 -12.81
N TRP A 347 15.53 -1.48 -14.05
CA TRP A 347 16.07 -0.30 -14.74
C TRP A 347 15.41 0.99 -14.25
N ARG A 348 16.05 2.13 -14.49
CA ARG A 348 15.53 3.46 -14.13
C ARG A 348 15.11 4.22 -15.38
N PRO A 349 14.07 5.06 -15.34
CA PRO A 349 13.77 5.96 -16.44
C PRO A 349 15.00 6.80 -16.81
N GLY A 350 15.47 6.66 -18.05
CA GLY A 350 16.71 7.28 -18.56
C GLY A 350 17.81 6.27 -18.90
N ASP A 351 17.75 5.05 -18.35
CA ASP A 351 18.67 3.95 -18.66
C ASP A 351 18.14 3.06 -19.79
N ASP A 352 19.01 2.23 -20.38
CA ASP A 352 18.59 1.12 -21.23
C ASP A 352 18.07 -0.04 -20.35
N PRO A 353 16.83 -0.52 -20.54
CA PRO A 353 16.32 -1.68 -19.82
C PRO A 353 17.20 -2.93 -19.89
N ALA A 354 18.02 -3.07 -20.94
CA ALA A 354 18.96 -4.20 -21.08
C ALA A 354 20.12 -4.17 -20.08
N ASP A 355 20.42 -3.01 -19.48
CA ASP A 355 21.50 -2.82 -18.50
C ASP A 355 21.02 -3.03 -17.04
N ALA A 356 19.76 -3.42 -16.84
CA ALA A 356 19.21 -3.67 -15.52
C ALA A 356 19.90 -4.85 -14.79
N PRO A 357 20.02 -4.80 -13.45
CA PRO A 357 19.64 -3.68 -12.59
C PRO A 357 20.68 -2.55 -12.64
N THR A 358 20.22 -1.31 -12.79
CA THR A 358 21.11 -0.15 -12.86
C THR A 358 21.28 0.53 -11.50
N HIS A 359 22.53 0.70 -11.07
CA HIS A 359 22.89 1.42 -9.85
C HIS A 359 24.31 1.98 -9.93
N GLY A 360 24.62 2.97 -9.09
CA GLY A 360 25.93 3.60 -9.05
C GLY A 360 25.95 4.96 -9.76
N PRO A 361 27.14 5.52 -10.04
CA PRO A 361 27.28 6.90 -10.53
C PRO A 361 26.76 7.11 -11.95
N ASP A 362 26.73 6.05 -12.77
CA ASP A 362 26.32 6.13 -14.18
C ASP A 362 24.81 5.88 -14.39
N ALA A 363 24.10 5.48 -13.33
CA ALA A 363 22.67 5.20 -13.40
C ALA A 363 21.85 6.50 -13.41
N ALA A 364 20.74 6.52 -14.14
CA ALA A 364 19.85 7.68 -14.18
C ALA A 364 19.37 8.10 -12.77
N ASN A 365 19.11 9.39 -12.59
CA ASN A 365 18.75 9.98 -11.30
C ASN A 365 17.28 9.78 -10.90
N ARG A 366 16.66 8.65 -11.27
CA ARG A 366 15.28 8.30 -10.94
C ARG A 366 15.23 6.99 -10.16
N LEU A 367 14.14 6.73 -9.43
CA LEU A 367 13.93 5.40 -8.83
C LEU A 367 13.80 4.32 -9.92
N PRO A 368 14.20 3.06 -9.64
CA PRO A 368 13.95 1.95 -10.55
C PRO A 368 12.44 1.75 -10.78
N LYS A 369 12.09 1.16 -11.92
CA LYS A 369 10.69 0.99 -12.33
C LYS A 369 9.92 0.10 -11.38
N LEU A 370 10.39 -1.14 -11.19
CA LEU A 370 9.80 -2.10 -10.26
C LEU A 370 10.91 -2.91 -9.61
N LEU A 371 10.86 -3.01 -8.28
CA LEU A 371 11.78 -3.83 -7.51
C LEU A 371 11.02 -4.75 -6.55
N PRO A 372 11.59 -5.90 -6.18
CA PRO A 372 10.98 -6.77 -5.19
C PRO A 372 11.00 -6.11 -3.81
N GLY A 373 9.95 -6.30 -3.02
CA GLY A 373 9.93 -6.09 -1.58
C GLY A 373 9.86 -7.43 -0.87
N ILE A 374 10.47 -7.57 0.31
CA ILE A 374 10.48 -8.83 1.06
C ILE A 374 9.65 -8.66 2.33
N ASN A 375 8.62 -9.49 2.51
CA ASN A 375 7.91 -9.63 3.77
C ASN A 375 8.53 -10.78 4.59
N LEU A 376 8.83 -10.51 5.85
CA LEU A 376 9.27 -11.45 6.88
C LEU A 376 8.31 -11.37 8.07
N LEU A 377 7.83 -12.52 8.50
CA LEU A 377 6.83 -12.65 9.56
C LEU A 377 7.37 -13.52 10.69
N HIS A 378 7.49 -12.91 11.86
CA HIS A 378 8.00 -13.55 13.07
C HIS A 378 6.89 -14.05 13.99
N GLY A 379 7.22 -15.05 14.81
CA GLY A 379 6.29 -15.72 15.71
C GLY A 379 5.50 -16.88 15.08
N LEU A 380 5.94 -17.37 13.92
CA LEU A 380 5.36 -18.52 13.24
C LEU A 380 5.77 -19.84 13.90
N LYS A 381 5.05 -20.94 13.58
CA LYS A 381 5.38 -22.30 14.07
C LYS A 381 6.82 -22.66 13.68
N GLY A 382 7.55 -23.28 14.60
CA GLY A 382 8.92 -23.73 14.35
C GLY A 382 9.99 -22.63 14.41
N GLU A 383 9.63 -21.36 14.68
CA GLU A 383 10.60 -20.29 14.85
C GLU A 383 11.54 -20.59 16.03
N ARG A 384 12.83 -20.37 15.81
CA ARG A 384 13.92 -20.55 16.79
C ARG A 384 14.95 -19.43 16.65
N GLU A 385 15.95 -19.40 17.52
CA GLU A 385 17.00 -18.35 17.44
C GLU A 385 17.71 -18.36 16.07
N GLU A 386 17.96 -19.53 15.51
CA GLU A 386 18.58 -19.70 14.20
C GLU A 386 17.74 -19.13 13.05
N THR A 387 16.42 -19.00 13.22
CA THR A 387 15.51 -18.43 12.20
C THR A 387 15.92 -16.99 11.86
N PHE A 388 16.29 -16.20 12.87
CA PHE A 388 16.76 -14.82 12.67
C PHE A 388 18.05 -14.77 11.83
N GLU A 389 18.95 -15.71 12.09
CA GLU A 389 20.20 -15.87 11.33
C GLU A 389 19.95 -16.33 9.88
N HIS A 390 18.99 -17.23 9.65
CA HIS A 390 18.58 -17.63 8.31
C HIS A 390 18.06 -16.43 7.51
N ASN A 391 17.18 -15.64 8.10
CA ASN A 391 16.61 -14.45 7.47
C ASN A 391 17.68 -13.40 7.15
N LYS A 392 18.60 -13.14 8.11
CA LYS A 392 19.71 -12.19 7.92
C LYS A 392 20.64 -12.64 6.80
N ARG A 393 21.01 -13.93 6.74
CA ARG A 393 21.85 -14.48 5.67
C ARG A 393 21.21 -14.37 4.29
N PHE A 394 19.91 -14.61 4.18
CA PHE A 394 19.18 -14.43 2.92
C PHE A 394 19.27 -12.97 2.45
N LEU A 395 18.97 -12.02 3.33
CA LEU A 395 19.01 -10.58 3.01
C LEU A 395 20.43 -10.12 2.65
N GLN A 396 21.44 -10.60 3.37
CA GLN A 396 22.84 -10.31 3.08
C GLN A 396 23.24 -10.84 1.71
N ARG A 397 22.85 -12.07 1.37
CA ARG A 397 23.11 -12.67 0.04
C ARG A 397 22.50 -11.82 -1.08
N VAL A 398 21.27 -11.34 -0.93
CA VAL A 398 20.64 -10.43 -1.90
C VAL A 398 21.49 -9.17 -2.08
N TYR A 399 21.96 -8.57 -1.00
CA TYR A 399 22.76 -7.35 -1.06
C TYR A 399 24.16 -7.57 -1.66
N ASP A 400 24.83 -8.66 -1.30
CA ASP A 400 26.19 -8.99 -1.75
C ASP A 400 26.25 -9.28 -3.25
N GLU A 401 25.17 -9.82 -3.82
CA GLU A 401 25.04 -10.13 -5.24
C GLU A 401 24.66 -8.91 -6.09
N GLY A 402 24.72 -7.69 -5.51
CA GLY A 402 24.43 -6.45 -6.20
C GLY A 402 22.94 -6.19 -6.48
N LEU A 403 22.06 -7.09 -6.06
CA LEU A 403 20.62 -6.97 -6.27
C LEU A 403 20.01 -5.89 -5.37
N MET A 404 18.85 -5.38 -5.79
CA MET A 404 18.08 -4.40 -5.05
C MET A 404 16.75 -4.97 -4.57
N VAL A 405 16.37 -4.63 -3.34
CA VAL A 405 14.99 -4.75 -2.85
C VAL A 405 14.50 -3.37 -2.45
N ARG A 406 13.25 -3.06 -2.78
CA ARG A 406 12.65 -1.74 -2.54
C ARG A 406 12.34 -1.50 -1.08
N ARG A 407 11.95 -2.57 -0.37
CA ARG A 407 11.54 -2.55 1.03
C ARG A 407 11.62 -3.94 1.65
N ILE A 408 12.09 -4.01 2.89
CA ILE A 408 12.02 -5.21 3.72
C ILE A 408 11.03 -4.94 4.85
N ASN A 409 9.88 -5.61 4.85
CA ASN A 409 8.87 -5.53 5.89
C ASN A 409 9.09 -6.64 6.92
N ILE A 410 9.23 -6.26 8.19
CA ILE A 410 9.46 -7.19 9.30
C ILE A 410 8.32 -6.98 10.29
N ARG A 411 7.44 -7.97 10.38
CA ARG A 411 6.21 -7.97 11.18
C ARG A 411 6.21 -9.16 12.15
N GLN A 412 5.26 -9.15 13.08
CA GLN A 412 4.95 -10.29 13.94
C GLN A 412 3.53 -10.76 13.62
N VAL A 413 3.30 -12.07 13.70
CA VAL A 413 2.02 -12.70 13.37
C VAL A 413 0.87 -12.18 14.24
N MET A 414 -0.33 -12.10 13.65
CA MET A 414 -1.61 -11.96 14.36
C MET A 414 -2.38 -13.26 14.14
N ALA A 415 -2.85 -13.90 15.20
CA ALA A 415 -3.55 -15.18 15.11
C ALA A 415 -5.06 -14.95 14.99
N PHE A 416 -5.62 -15.31 13.82
CA PHE A 416 -7.04 -15.13 13.51
C PHE A 416 -7.81 -16.45 13.53
N ASP A 417 -9.04 -16.39 14.03
CA ASP A 417 -10.00 -17.50 14.01
C ASP A 417 -10.23 -18.00 12.57
N GLY A 418 -9.91 -19.28 12.34
CA GLY A 418 -10.06 -19.95 11.05
C GLY A 418 -8.74 -20.13 10.30
N THR A 419 -7.61 -19.67 10.85
CA THR A 419 -6.26 -19.96 10.35
C THR A 419 -5.59 -21.06 11.17
N ASP A 420 -4.64 -21.81 10.59
CA ASP A 420 -3.90 -22.86 11.33
C ASP A 420 -3.06 -22.28 12.47
N MET A 421 -2.67 -21.00 12.38
CA MET A 421 -1.99 -20.28 13.46
C MET A 421 -2.88 -20.04 14.69
N SER A 422 -4.20 -20.12 14.56
CA SER A 422 -5.14 -19.92 15.68
C SER A 422 -4.87 -20.89 16.83
N ASP A 423 -4.44 -22.13 16.56
CA ASP A 423 -4.14 -23.13 17.58
C ASP A 423 -2.83 -22.87 18.33
N THR A 424 -1.89 -22.18 17.69
CA THR A 424 -0.59 -21.81 18.30
C THR A 424 -0.68 -20.46 19.00
N GLY A 425 -1.52 -19.55 18.51
CA GLY A 425 -1.65 -18.20 19.03
C GLY A 425 -0.37 -17.38 18.86
N ALA A 426 -0.25 -16.32 19.64
CA ALA A 426 0.87 -15.39 19.59
C ALA A 426 2.04 -15.68 20.57
N ASP A 427 2.08 -16.85 21.21
CA ASP A 427 3.04 -17.14 22.29
C ASP A 427 4.50 -17.08 21.82
N ILE A 428 4.82 -17.67 20.66
CA ILE A 428 6.17 -17.62 20.08
C ILE A 428 6.62 -16.17 19.84
N ALA A 429 5.71 -15.32 19.34
CA ALA A 429 5.99 -13.91 19.12
C ALA A 429 6.28 -13.14 20.43
N ARG A 430 5.62 -13.54 21.53
CA ARG A 430 5.83 -12.96 22.87
C ARG A 430 7.18 -13.41 23.44
N ASP A 431 7.51 -14.69 23.31
CA ASP A 431 8.75 -15.28 23.83
C ASP A 431 10.00 -14.73 23.14
N HIS A 432 9.96 -14.57 21.81
CA HIS A 432 11.10 -14.05 21.04
C HIS A 432 11.14 -12.52 20.92
N LYS A 433 10.33 -11.78 21.70
CA LYS A 433 10.18 -10.32 21.57
C LYS A 433 11.50 -9.54 21.66
N GLN A 434 12.45 -9.96 22.49
CA GLN A 434 13.75 -9.29 22.59
C GLN A 434 14.65 -9.60 21.40
N LEU A 435 14.68 -10.87 20.97
CA LEU A 435 15.45 -11.29 19.81
C LEU A 435 14.96 -10.58 18.54
N PHE A 436 13.64 -10.50 18.37
CA PHE A 436 12.99 -9.74 17.31
C PHE A 436 13.42 -8.27 17.27
N LYS A 437 13.50 -7.59 18.42
CA LYS A 437 13.93 -6.19 18.48
C LYS A 437 15.39 -6.02 18.05
N THR A 438 16.27 -6.89 18.53
CA THR A 438 17.70 -6.87 18.16
C THR A 438 17.88 -7.15 16.67
N TYR A 439 17.31 -8.23 16.16
CA TYR A 439 17.33 -8.59 14.75
C TYR A 439 16.80 -7.46 13.86
N LYS A 440 15.65 -6.88 14.21
CA LYS A 440 15.06 -5.78 13.45
C LYS A 440 15.99 -4.58 13.40
N LYS A 441 16.69 -4.25 14.49
CA LYS A 441 17.69 -3.17 14.50
C LYS A 441 18.87 -3.49 13.58
N GLU A 442 19.41 -4.70 13.66
CA GLU A 442 20.53 -5.12 12.81
C GLU A 442 20.18 -5.07 11.32
N VAL A 443 19.01 -5.57 10.93
CA VAL A 443 18.55 -5.47 9.53
C VAL A 443 18.43 -4.01 9.10
N ARG A 444 17.98 -3.10 9.98
CA ARG A 444 17.90 -1.67 9.64
C ARG A 444 19.27 -1.05 9.36
N GLU A 445 20.25 -1.39 10.19
CA GLU A 445 21.58 -0.79 10.16
C GLU A 445 22.46 -1.40 9.06
N GLU A 446 22.42 -2.72 8.91
CA GLU A 446 23.33 -3.49 8.06
C GLU A 446 22.76 -3.76 6.66
N ILE A 447 21.43 -3.79 6.50
CA ILE A 447 20.79 -4.10 5.21
C ILE A 447 19.98 -2.92 4.67
N ASP A 448 18.96 -2.43 5.40
CA ASP A 448 18.02 -1.44 4.86
C ASP A 448 18.74 -0.14 4.47
N ARG A 449 19.64 0.39 5.32
CA ARG A 449 20.35 1.65 5.03
C ARG A 449 21.33 1.52 3.84
N PRO A 450 22.20 0.51 3.75
CA PRO A 450 23.02 0.29 2.56
C PRO A 450 22.18 0.02 1.29
N MET A 451 21.10 -0.76 1.41
CA MET A 451 20.20 -1.04 0.30
C MET A 451 19.52 0.25 -0.20
N LEU A 452 19.03 1.10 0.70
CA LEU A 452 18.39 2.35 0.34
C LEU A 452 19.35 3.32 -0.38
N ARG A 453 20.63 3.33 0.00
CA ARG A 453 21.68 4.07 -0.72
C ARG A 453 21.90 3.57 -2.15
N ARG A 454 21.75 2.26 -2.39
CA ARG A 454 21.82 1.66 -3.73
C ARG A 454 20.55 1.97 -4.55
N VAL A 455 19.39 1.89 -3.92
CA VAL A 455 18.09 2.12 -4.57
C VAL A 455 17.90 3.60 -4.94
N ALA A 456 18.24 4.52 -4.05
CA ALA A 456 18.02 5.96 -4.22
C ALA A 456 19.28 6.76 -3.86
N PRO A 457 20.40 6.62 -4.59
CA PRO A 457 21.65 7.32 -4.28
C PRO A 457 21.47 8.85 -4.22
N ALA A 458 22.38 9.55 -3.53
CA ALA A 458 22.33 11.01 -3.45
C ALA A 458 22.35 11.63 -4.86
N GLY A 459 21.42 12.54 -5.14
CA GLY A 459 21.12 13.08 -6.47
C GLY A 459 19.89 12.45 -7.14
N THR A 460 19.34 11.35 -6.61
CA THR A 460 18.05 10.80 -7.09
C THR A 460 16.96 11.85 -6.91
N VAL A 461 16.27 12.18 -7.99
CA VAL A 461 15.14 13.12 -8.01
C VAL A 461 13.83 12.35 -7.87
N LEU A 462 13.14 12.62 -6.77
CA LEU A 462 11.80 12.14 -6.45
C LEU A 462 10.78 13.20 -6.91
N PRO A 463 10.09 12.98 -8.05
CA PRO A 463 9.09 13.93 -8.50
C PRO A 463 7.84 13.87 -7.64
N ASN A 464 7.13 14.98 -7.53
CA ASN A 464 5.82 15.04 -6.90
C ASN A 464 5.76 14.50 -5.45
N VAL A 465 6.69 14.93 -4.60
CA VAL A 465 6.62 14.67 -3.15
C VAL A 465 5.56 15.58 -2.53
N HIS A 466 4.48 14.99 -2.02
CA HIS A 466 3.42 15.69 -1.31
C HIS A 466 3.84 15.99 0.14
N LEU A 467 3.69 17.23 0.58
CA LEU A 467 4.12 17.72 1.89
C LEU A 467 3.01 17.53 2.92
N GLU A 468 3.21 16.61 3.87
CA GLU A 468 2.15 16.07 4.73
C GLU A 468 2.17 16.65 6.15
N TYR A 469 3.34 16.82 6.78
CA TYR A 469 3.43 17.34 8.15
C TYR A 469 4.79 17.96 8.49
N HIS A 470 4.83 18.74 9.57
CA HIS A 470 6.06 19.28 10.16
C HIS A 470 6.48 18.49 11.40
N GLN A 471 7.79 18.27 11.54
CA GLN A 471 8.36 17.72 12.76
C GLN A 471 9.82 18.12 12.89
N ASP A 472 10.23 18.56 14.09
CA ASP A 472 11.62 18.90 14.43
C ASP A 472 12.29 19.89 13.45
N GLY A 473 11.55 20.93 13.03
CA GLY A 473 12.03 21.95 12.10
C GLY A 473 12.22 21.47 10.66
N ARG A 474 11.56 20.37 10.29
CA ARG A 474 11.56 19.78 8.94
C ARG A 474 10.15 19.59 8.44
N THR A 475 10.01 19.59 7.12
CA THR A 475 8.79 19.15 6.43
C THR A 475 8.96 17.71 5.97
N PHE A 476 7.98 16.87 6.27
CA PHE A 476 7.94 15.49 5.82
C PHE A 476 6.91 15.33 4.72
N GLY A 477 7.27 14.54 3.72
CA GLY A 477 6.42 14.25 2.59
C GLY A 477 6.74 12.93 1.90
N ARG A 478 5.85 12.50 1.00
CA ARG A 478 5.98 11.25 0.24
C ARG A 478 5.42 11.41 -1.17
N GLN A 479 5.93 10.60 -2.10
CA GLN A 479 5.25 10.39 -3.38
C GLN A 479 4.03 9.48 -3.17
N LEU A 480 3.04 9.56 -4.05
CA LEU A 480 1.96 8.57 -4.12
C LEU A 480 2.45 7.30 -4.85
N GLY A 481 2.19 6.13 -4.27
CA GLY A 481 2.57 4.83 -4.85
C GLY A 481 2.65 3.74 -3.80
N THR A 482 3.06 2.52 -4.16
CA THR A 482 3.21 1.41 -3.22
C THR A 482 4.47 1.56 -2.37
N TYR A 483 4.32 1.59 -1.03
CA TYR A 483 5.41 1.76 -0.05
C TYR A 483 6.39 2.94 -0.36
N PRO A 484 5.88 4.18 -0.50
CA PRO A 484 6.70 5.30 -0.91
C PRO A 484 7.76 5.66 0.15
N LEU A 485 8.85 6.30 -0.30
CA LEU A 485 9.88 6.79 0.62
C LEU A 485 9.36 7.99 1.40
N LEU A 486 9.55 7.96 2.72
CA LEU A 486 9.41 9.16 3.54
C LEU A 486 10.59 10.08 3.30
N VAL A 487 10.31 11.34 2.96
CA VAL A 487 11.30 12.36 2.64
C VAL A 487 11.26 13.42 3.73
N GLY A 488 12.38 13.66 4.41
CA GLY A 488 12.55 14.79 5.32
C GLY A 488 13.27 15.93 4.62
N ILE A 489 12.64 17.10 4.56
CA ILE A 489 13.16 18.31 3.92
C ILE A 489 13.47 19.34 5.00
N PRO A 490 14.68 19.92 5.05
CA PRO A 490 15.00 20.97 6.01
C PRO A 490 14.07 22.19 5.88
N GLY A 491 13.62 22.72 7.03
CA GLY A 491 12.70 23.86 7.09
C GLY A 491 11.22 23.48 7.02
N GLU A 492 10.37 24.40 7.47
CA GLU A 492 8.91 24.28 7.38
C GLU A 492 8.41 24.91 6.08
N ARG A 493 7.67 24.12 5.30
CA ARG A 493 7.09 24.48 4.00
C ARG A 493 5.58 24.35 4.05
N GLU A 494 4.86 25.03 3.16
CA GLU A 494 3.39 24.93 3.11
C GLU A 494 2.96 23.46 2.85
N LEU A 495 2.11 22.93 3.74
CA LEU A 495 1.56 21.57 3.63
C LEU A 495 0.50 21.50 2.54
N GLY A 496 0.22 20.29 2.04
CA GLY A 496 -0.73 20.06 0.94
C GLY A 496 -0.19 20.44 -0.44
N LYS A 497 1.03 20.98 -0.52
CA LYS A 497 1.74 21.24 -1.78
C LYS A 497 2.56 20.02 -2.19
N THR A 498 2.88 20.00 -3.48
CA THR A 498 3.72 18.98 -4.10
C THR A 498 4.97 19.63 -4.65
N ILE A 499 6.14 19.07 -4.36
CA ILE A 499 7.43 19.54 -4.88
C ILE A 499 8.30 18.39 -5.37
N ASP A 500 9.21 18.67 -6.29
CA ASP A 500 10.27 17.73 -6.63
C ASP A 500 11.41 17.83 -5.60
N VAL A 501 12.00 16.69 -5.24
CA VAL A 501 13.03 16.62 -4.21
C VAL A 501 14.21 15.80 -4.69
N ALA A 502 15.43 16.32 -4.52
CA ALA A 502 16.66 15.57 -4.74
C ALA A 502 17.19 15.00 -3.42
N VAL A 503 17.52 13.70 -3.42
CA VAL A 503 18.03 12.98 -2.24
C VAL A 503 19.44 13.43 -1.89
N VAL A 504 19.69 13.74 -0.63
CA VAL A 504 21.01 14.16 -0.11
C VAL A 504 21.59 13.21 0.93
N ASP A 505 20.75 12.51 1.71
CA ASP A 505 21.19 11.54 2.73
C ASP A 505 20.11 10.49 3.01
N HIS A 506 20.45 9.45 3.77
CA HIS A 506 19.62 8.26 4.01
C HIS A 506 19.52 7.93 5.50
N GLY A 507 18.28 7.83 5.97
CA GLY A 507 17.92 7.12 7.19
C GLY A 507 17.79 5.61 6.95
N TYR A 508 17.01 4.93 7.80
CA TYR A 508 16.78 3.49 7.64
C TYR A 508 15.65 3.17 6.65
N ARG A 509 14.61 4.01 6.62
CA ARG A 509 13.43 3.85 5.74
C ARG A 509 12.93 5.17 5.19
N SER A 510 13.76 6.19 5.29
CA SER A 510 13.50 7.55 4.88
C SER A 510 14.75 8.12 4.25
N VAL A 511 14.57 9.14 3.44
CA VAL A 511 15.65 9.92 2.84
C VAL A 511 15.56 11.36 3.34
N THR A 512 16.69 12.03 3.41
CA THR A 512 16.74 13.49 3.52
C THR A 512 16.86 14.03 2.11
N GLY A 513 16.12 15.08 1.80
CA GLY A 513 16.14 15.69 0.48
C GLY A 513 16.06 17.21 0.55
N VAL A 514 16.43 17.85 -0.56
CA VAL A 514 16.30 19.30 -0.79
C VAL A 514 15.45 19.55 -2.03
N PRO A 515 14.77 20.70 -2.16
CA PRO A 515 13.98 21.02 -3.34
C PRO A 515 14.79 20.85 -4.63
N TYR A 516 14.14 20.36 -5.68
CA TYR A 516 14.72 20.20 -7.00
C TYR A 516 13.92 20.98 -8.06
N PRO A 517 14.58 21.77 -8.93
CA PRO A 517 15.98 22.18 -8.81
C PRO A 517 16.20 23.03 -7.56
N LEU A 518 17.38 22.92 -6.97
CA LEU A 518 17.78 23.75 -5.86
C LEU A 518 18.19 25.14 -6.37
N ASP A 519 17.50 26.18 -5.92
CA ASP A 519 17.92 27.55 -6.16
C ASP A 519 18.94 28.01 -5.11
N PHE A 520 20.20 28.15 -5.50
CA PHE A 520 21.27 28.62 -4.61
C PHE A 520 21.09 30.05 -4.10
N ASN A 521 20.29 30.87 -4.77
CA ASN A 521 19.99 32.25 -4.35
C ASN A 521 18.90 32.31 -3.27
N GLU A 522 18.01 31.30 -3.21
CA GLU A 522 16.91 31.24 -2.27
C GLU A 522 17.10 30.20 -1.15
N ALA A 523 17.92 29.17 -1.38
CA ALA A 523 18.15 28.08 -0.43
C ALA A 523 18.53 28.58 0.97
N SER A 524 17.96 27.96 1.99
CA SER A 524 18.31 28.23 3.38
C SER A 524 19.69 27.67 3.75
N MET A 525 20.24 28.15 4.88
CA MET A 525 21.45 27.59 5.47
C MET A 525 21.34 26.08 5.75
N ASP A 526 20.16 25.62 6.18
CA ASP A 526 19.93 24.22 6.53
C ASP A 526 19.84 23.33 5.29
N GLU A 527 19.23 23.81 4.20
CA GLU A 527 19.21 23.10 2.92
C GLU A 527 20.61 22.99 2.31
N LEU A 528 21.38 24.08 2.32
CA LEU A 528 22.76 24.06 1.84
C LEU A 528 23.62 23.11 2.68
N THR A 529 23.50 23.15 4.01
CA THR A 529 24.28 22.29 4.92
C THR A 529 23.88 20.81 4.84
N ALA A 530 22.66 20.51 4.35
CA ALA A 530 22.22 19.14 4.14
C ALA A 530 22.91 18.47 2.93
N ILE A 531 23.49 19.25 2.03
CA ILE A 531 24.17 18.73 0.83
C ILE A 531 25.52 18.11 1.21
N PRO A 532 25.81 16.86 0.80
CA PRO A 532 27.10 16.23 1.04
C PRO A 532 28.26 17.08 0.51
N GLY A 533 29.20 17.42 1.39
CA GLY A 533 30.36 18.24 1.06
C GLY A 533 30.21 19.73 1.33
N ILE A 534 29.00 20.23 1.66
CA ILE A 534 28.78 21.63 2.05
C ILE A 534 28.66 21.72 3.57
N GLY A 535 29.73 22.19 4.22
CA GLY A 535 29.71 22.50 5.66
C GLY A 535 29.10 23.87 5.94
N ARG A 536 28.85 24.17 7.23
CA ARG A 536 28.29 25.47 7.66
C ARG A 536 29.05 26.69 7.14
N SER A 537 30.38 26.63 7.10
CA SER A 537 31.20 27.75 6.60
C SER A 537 30.97 27.96 5.10
N THR A 538 31.06 26.89 4.31
CA THR A 538 30.79 26.91 2.88
C THR A 538 29.38 27.37 2.57
N ALA A 539 28.37 26.89 3.30
CA ALA A 539 26.99 27.37 3.18
C ALA A 539 26.87 28.88 3.47
N GLY A 540 27.59 29.39 4.48
CA GLY A 540 27.67 30.81 4.78
C GLY A 540 28.31 31.62 3.65
N ASP A 541 29.40 31.11 3.07
CA ASP A 541 30.05 31.73 1.91
C ASP A 541 29.10 31.76 0.71
N ILE A 542 28.31 30.71 0.50
CA ILE A 542 27.29 30.68 -0.56
C ILE A 542 26.27 31.80 -0.34
N VAL A 543 25.74 31.92 0.87
CA VAL A 543 24.72 32.94 1.19
C VAL A 543 25.27 34.37 1.03
N VAL A 544 26.51 34.61 1.45
CA VAL A 544 27.14 35.95 1.40
C VAL A 544 27.43 36.39 -0.03
N ASN A 545 27.78 35.46 -0.92
CA ASN A 545 28.21 35.77 -2.29
C ASN A 545 27.06 35.80 -3.31
N ARG A 546 25.80 35.71 -2.87
CA ARG A 546 24.61 35.86 -3.73
C ARG A 546 24.53 37.26 -4.37
N PRO A 547 23.93 37.40 -5.56
CA PRO A 547 23.33 36.33 -6.36
C PRO A 547 24.32 35.66 -7.33
N TYR A 548 24.06 34.40 -7.66
CA TYR A 548 24.73 33.62 -8.70
C TYR A 548 23.94 33.67 -10.01
N ALA A 549 24.65 33.74 -11.14
CA ALA A 549 24.02 33.65 -12.47
C ALA A 549 23.74 32.20 -12.84
N ASP A 550 24.73 31.32 -12.62
CA ASP A 550 24.63 29.88 -12.86
C ASP A 550 25.11 29.07 -11.65
N ALA A 551 24.65 27.82 -11.52
CA ALA A 551 25.08 26.91 -10.43
C ALA A 551 26.60 26.64 -10.44
N ALA A 552 27.23 26.74 -11.61
CA ALA A 552 28.69 26.61 -11.74
C ALA A 552 29.45 27.77 -11.07
N ASP A 553 28.83 28.94 -10.90
CA ASP A 553 29.45 30.12 -10.28
C ASP A 553 29.55 30.01 -8.75
N VAL A 554 28.87 29.02 -8.15
CA VAL A 554 28.87 28.79 -6.69
C VAL A 554 30.29 28.45 -6.19
N GLY A 555 31.13 27.87 -7.03
CA GLY A 555 32.58 27.74 -6.78
C GLY A 555 32.94 26.83 -5.59
N VAL A 556 32.14 25.78 -5.35
CA VAL A 556 32.36 24.80 -4.27
C VAL A 556 32.94 23.50 -4.79
N ASP A 557 33.77 22.84 -3.98
CA ASP A 557 34.35 21.52 -4.31
C ASP A 557 33.32 20.37 -4.28
N ALA A 558 32.16 20.60 -3.64
CA ALA A 558 31.08 19.64 -3.62
C ALA A 558 30.43 19.50 -5.01
N ASP A 559 30.14 18.27 -5.42
CA ASP A 559 29.37 18.03 -6.65
C ASP A 559 27.90 18.42 -6.45
N VAL A 560 27.62 19.67 -6.77
CA VAL A 560 26.29 20.29 -6.67
C VAL A 560 25.45 20.13 -7.94
N THR A 561 26.05 19.66 -9.03
CA THR A 561 25.42 19.61 -10.36
C THR A 561 24.19 18.70 -10.38
N LYS A 562 24.21 17.63 -9.58
CA LYS A 562 23.08 16.71 -9.39
C LYS A 562 21.87 17.27 -8.64
N TYR A 563 21.94 18.49 -8.12
CA TYR A 563 20.85 19.13 -7.37
C TYR A 563 20.21 20.30 -8.13
N VAL A 564 20.70 20.62 -9.32
CA VAL A 564 20.23 21.71 -10.16
C VAL A 564 19.74 21.19 -11.51
N GLN A 565 19.11 22.06 -12.31
CA GLN A 565 18.58 21.72 -13.64
C GLN A 565 19.66 21.59 -14.70
#